data_AF-A0A6P0YVA4-F1
#
_entry.id   AF-A0A6P0YVA4-F1
#
_cell.length_a   1.000
_cell.length_b   1.000
_cell.length_c   1.000
_cell.angle_alpha   90.00
_cell.angle_beta   90.00
_cell.angle_gamma   90.00
#
_symmetry.space_group_name_H-M   'P 1'
#
loop_
_entity.id
_entity.type
_entity.pdbx_description
1 polymer ?
#
loop_
_entity_poly.entity_id
_entity_poly.type
_entity_poly.pdbx_seq_one_letter_code
_entity_poly.pdbx_strand_id
1 'polypeptide(L)'
;KAIASIQSGADRLKKLATSLQTFCYIDEVYPKPADIHRCLDSIVFLLETKLSGTINVVRHYGNLPPITCYIGQLNQVFTNIISNAVNALLDQQESTLPSDDEGAADSGDRVPTNPSCITITTQVWTQHFEDDILSPPLQSPHPEPSSSTVFPQNRQPTVKPSLCQHRWVSIQIANNGPELSPEQLQAIHHALANHHPAEKETSLSLSYRIVTEKHNGKLLVRSPIEWTADRNEASPSSSTPQSTTHPLEPPQQGTEFQILLPIQ
;
A
#
# COMPACT_ATOMS: atom_id res chain seq x y z
N LYS A 1 -5.48 31.06 -30.97
CA LYS A 1 -4.68 30.99 -29.72
C LYS A 1 -5.52 31.27 -28.46
N ALA A 2 -6.33 32.34 -28.39
CA ALA A 2 -7.16 32.64 -27.22
C ALA A 2 -8.22 31.57 -26.88
N ILE A 3 -8.98 31.08 -27.86
CA ILE A 3 -10.02 30.05 -27.64
C ILE A 3 -9.42 28.75 -27.07
N ALA A 4 -8.30 28.29 -27.62
CA ALA A 4 -7.59 27.11 -27.11
C ALA A 4 -7.09 27.29 -25.66
N SER A 5 -6.64 28.50 -25.30
CA SER A 5 -6.22 28.82 -23.93
C SER A 5 -7.40 28.86 -22.96
N ILE A 6 -8.54 29.45 -23.36
CA ILE A 6 -9.78 29.47 -22.58
C ILE A 6 -10.32 28.06 -22.39
N GLN A 7 -10.29 27.24 -23.44
CA GLN A 7 -10.75 25.86 -23.39
C GLN A 7 -9.88 25.01 -22.45
N SER A 8 -8.56 25.12 -22.55
CA SER A 8 -7.65 24.47 -21.60
C SER A 8 -7.86 24.95 -20.16
N GLY A 9 -8.16 26.24 -19.95
CA GLY A 9 -8.49 26.79 -18.63
C GLY A 9 -9.80 26.24 -18.07
N ALA A 10 -10.84 26.18 -18.91
CA ALA A 10 -12.14 25.62 -18.56
C ALA A 10 -12.06 24.12 -18.23
N ASP A 11 -11.28 23.35 -18.99
CA ASP A 11 -11.04 21.93 -18.71
C ASP A 11 -10.33 21.72 -17.37
N ARG A 12 -9.37 22.59 -17.03
CA ARG A 12 -8.69 22.56 -15.73
C ARG A 12 -9.64 22.90 -14.59
N LEU A 13 -10.47 23.94 -14.73
CA LEU A 13 -11.47 24.30 -13.72
C LEU A 13 -12.51 23.20 -13.52
N LYS A 14 -12.98 22.58 -14.61
CA LYS A 14 -13.89 21.43 -14.55
C LYS A 14 -13.26 20.26 -13.81
N LYS A 15 -11.98 19.95 -14.09
CA LYS A 15 -11.23 18.91 -13.36
C LYS A 15 -11.12 19.25 -11.87
N LEU A 16 -10.74 20.47 -11.52
CA LEU A 16 -10.68 20.93 -10.12
C LEU A 16 -12.03 20.80 -9.41
N ALA A 17 -13.10 21.31 -10.00
CA ALA A 17 -14.44 21.20 -9.44
C ALA A 17 -14.86 19.74 -9.23
N THR A 18 -14.57 18.86 -10.21
CA THR A 18 -14.87 17.42 -10.13
C THR A 18 -14.07 16.75 -9.01
N SER A 19 -12.78 17.02 -8.92
CA SER A 19 -11.91 16.47 -7.86
C SER A 19 -12.34 16.95 -6.47
N LEU A 20 -12.70 18.24 -6.32
CA LEU A 20 -13.27 18.78 -5.09
C LEU A 20 -14.60 18.10 -4.72
N GLN A 21 -15.48 17.87 -5.70
CA GLN A 21 -16.75 17.19 -5.45
C GLN A 21 -16.53 15.73 -5.01
N THR A 22 -15.60 15.02 -5.64
CA THR A 22 -15.20 13.66 -5.22
C THR A 22 -14.57 13.66 -3.82
N PHE A 23 -13.78 14.70 -3.49
CA PHE A 23 -13.12 14.84 -2.20
C PHE A 23 -14.08 15.19 -1.05
N CYS A 24 -14.95 16.17 -1.24
CA CYS A 24 -15.93 16.62 -0.24
C CYS A 24 -17.13 15.67 -0.09
N TYR A 25 -17.10 14.51 -0.74
CA TYR A 25 -18.19 13.55 -0.67
C TYR A 25 -18.48 13.17 0.79
N ILE A 26 -19.68 13.52 1.25
CA ILE A 26 -20.17 13.12 2.56
C ILE A 26 -20.69 11.70 2.43
N ASP A 27 -20.18 10.80 3.26
CA ASP A 27 -20.63 9.42 3.26
C ASP A 27 -22.12 9.31 3.59
N GLU A 28 -22.79 8.41 2.87
CA GLU A 28 -24.16 8.02 3.19
C GLU A 28 -24.18 7.01 4.35
N VAL A 29 -25.38 6.66 4.82
CA VAL A 29 -25.58 5.72 5.93
C VAL A 29 -25.04 4.31 5.62
N TYR A 30 -24.90 3.95 4.34
CA TYR A 30 -24.44 2.63 3.89
C TYR A 30 -23.28 2.73 2.89
N PRO A 31 -22.35 1.75 2.88
CA PRO A 31 -21.22 1.75 1.95
C PRO A 31 -21.72 1.47 0.53
N LYS A 32 -21.03 2.01 -0.47
CA LYS A 32 -21.37 1.86 -1.89
C LYS A 32 -20.17 1.38 -2.70
N PRO A 33 -20.41 0.69 -3.83
CA PRO A 33 -19.36 0.40 -4.79
C PRO A 33 -18.71 1.70 -5.27
N ALA A 34 -17.39 1.81 -5.11
CA ALA A 34 -16.62 2.96 -5.51
C ALA A 34 -15.41 2.56 -6.35
N ASP A 35 -14.98 3.50 -7.19
CA ASP A 35 -13.75 3.43 -7.96
C ASP A 35 -12.62 4.07 -7.14
N ILE A 36 -11.72 3.24 -6.62
CA ILE A 36 -10.59 3.69 -5.80
C ILE A 36 -9.56 4.47 -6.62
N HIS A 37 -9.34 4.10 -7.89
CA HIS A 37 -8.37 4.82 -8.73
C HIS A 37 -8.83 6.26 -8.96
N ARG A 38 -10.10 6.46 -9.26
CA ARG A 38 -10.67 7.81 -9.43
C ARG A 38 -10.48 8.65 -8.16
N CYS A 39 -10.58 8.04 -6.99
CA CYS A 39 -10.42 8.73 -5.71
C CYS A 39 -8.95 9.11 -5.46
N LEU A 40 -8.02 8.17 -5.66
CA LEU A 40 -6.58 8.43 -5.58
C LEU A 40 -6.17 9.54 -6.54
N ASP A 41 -6.62 9.49 -7.80
CA ASP A 41 -6.31 10.51 -8.80
C ASP A 41 -6.86 11.88 -8.41
N SER A 42 -8.06 11.93 -7.85
CA SER A 42 -8.67 13.18 -7.38
C SER A 42 -7.85 13.81 -6.26
N ILE A 43 -7.37 13.00 -5.31
CA ILE A 43 -6.55 13.46 -4.18
C ILE A 43 -5.17 13.90 -4.65
N VAL A 44 -4.50 13.11 -5.49
CA VAL A 44 -3.20 13.48 -6.04
C VAL A 44 -3.32 14.79 -6.81
N PHE A 45 -4.34 14.95 -7.65
CA PHE A 45 -4.56 16.20 -8.40
C PHE A 45 -4.81 17.41 -7.48
N LEU A 46 -5.57 17.24 -6.39
CA LEU A 46 -5.76 18.30 -5.40
C LEU A 46 -4.45 18.64 -4.69
N LEU A 47 -3.63 17.65 -4.37
CA LEU A 47 -2.33 17.84 -3.73
C LEU A 47 -1.28 18.38 -4.70
N GLU A 48 -1.34 18.08 -6.00
CA GLU A 48 -0.46 18.64 -7.05
C GLU A 48 -0.45 20.18 -7.04
N THR A 49 -1.56 20.81 -6.65
CA THR A 49 -1.60 22.27 -6.45
C THR A 49 -0.72 22.78 -5.30
N LYS A 50 -0.39 21.91 -4.34
CA LYS A 50 0.50 22.16 -3.20
C LYS A 50 1.92 21.63 -3.39
N LEU A 51 2.15 20.71 -4.34
CA LEU A 51 3.42 19.97 -4.48
C LEU A 51 4.60 20.77 -5.07
N SER A 52 4.47 22.09 -5.26
CA SER A 52 5.50 23.01 -5.80
C SER A 52 6.20 22.58 -7.10
N GLY A 53 5.72 21.50 -7.76
CA GLY A 53 6.36 20.90 -8.93
C GLY A 53 7.60 20.04 -8.64
N THR A 54 7.99 19.87 -7.37
CA THR A 54 9.26 19.21 -7.00
C THR A 54 9.12 17.73 -6.69
N ILE A 55 7.90 17.27 -6.35
CA ILE A 55 7.60 15.88 -6.03
C ILE A 55 6.89 15.23 -7.22
N ASN A 56 7.46 14.14 -7.74
CA ASN A 56 6.84 13.34 -8.78
C ASN A 56 5.88 12.31 -8.17
N VAL A 57 4.73 12.07 -8.79
CA VAL A 57 3.80 11.03 -8.36
C VAL A 57 3.64 9.96 -9.44
N VAL A 58 4.17 8.77 -9.17
CA VAL A 58 4.12 7.61 -10.06
C VAL A 58 2.96 6.70 -9.67
N ARG A 59 2.18 6.24 -10.65
CA ARG A 59 0.97 5.44 -10.44
C ARG A 59 1.11 4.09 -11.16
N HIS A 60 0.98 3.00 -10.41
CA HIS A 60 0.96 1.64 -10.91
C HIS A 60 -0.37 0.99 -10.54
N TYR A 61 -1.41 1.28 -11.33
CA TYR A 61 -2.76 0.80 -11.08
C TYR A 61 -3.00 -0.54 -11.77
N GLY A 62 -3.11 -1.60 -10.97
CA GLY A 62 -3.61 -2.89 -11.41
C GLY A 62 -5.12 -2.88 -11.58
N ASN A 63 -5.69 -3.93 -12.17
CA ASN A 63 -7.13 -4.03 -12.35
C ASN A 63 -7.82 -4.34 -11.01
N LEU A 64 -8.65 -3.43 -10.52
CA LEU A 64 -9.38 -3.58 -9.26
C LEU A 64 -10.88 -3.80 -9.53
N PRO A 65 -11.54 -4.73 -8.82
CA PRO A 65 -13.00 -4.74 -8.79
C PRO A 65 -13.52 -3.51 -8.03
N PRO A 66 -14.78 -3.09 -8.28
CA PRO A 66 -15.44 -2.09 -7.44
C PRO A 66 -15.42 -2.53 -5.97
N ILE A 67 -15.04 -1.62 -5.08
CA ILE A 67 -14.99 -1.90 -3.64
C ILE A 67 -16.19 -1.25 -2.97
N THR A 68 -16.94 -2.02 -2.18
CA THR A 68 -18.01 -1.48 -1.35
C THR A 68 -17.42 -0.80 -0.13
N CYS A 69 -17.45 0.53 -0.09
CA CYS A 69 -16.82 1.32 0.96
C CYS A 69 -17.54 2.63 1.25
N TYR A 70 -17.18 3.25 2.38
CA TYR A 70 -17.48 4.64 2.70
C TYR A 70 -16.38 5.52 2.12
N ILE A 71 -16.65 6.08 0.93
CA ILE A 71 -15.62 6.70 0.11
C ILE A 71 -15.08 8.01 0.68
N GLY A 72 -15.90 8.79 1.39
CA GLY A 72 -15.46 10.01 2.08
C GLY A 72 -14.43 9.70 3.17
N GLN A 73 -14.69 8.65 3.96
CA GLN A 73 -13.76 8.15 4.97
C GLN A 73 -12.47 7.59 4.35
N LEU A 74 -12.54 6.81 3.27
CA LEU A 74 -11.32 6.36 2.58
C LEU A 74 -10.54 7.50 1.95
N ASN A 75 -11.22 8.52 1.41
CA ASN A 75 -10.56 9.72 0.92
C ASN A 75 -9.77 10.41 2.04
N GLN A 76 -10.30 10.43 3.27
CA GLN A 76 -9.58 10.95 4.42
C GLN A 76 -8.32 10.13 4.73
N VAL A 77 -8.41 8.79 4.68
CA VAL A 77 -7.26 7.88 4.86
C VAL A 77 -6.17 8.18 3.82
N PHE A 78 -6.53 8.18 2.54
CA PHE A 78 -5.58 8.44 1.45
C PHE A 78 -4.96 9.83 1.56
N THR A 79 -5.77 10.85 1.88
CA THR A 79 -5.28 12.22 2.05
C THR A 79 -4.27 12.32 3.19
N ASN A 80 -4.55 11.67 4.32
CA ASN A 80 -3.65 11.67 5.47
C ASN A 80 -2.30 11.01 5.12
N ILE A 81 -2.34 9.85 4.48
CA ILE A 81 -1.13 9.09 4.10
C ILE A 81 -0.33 9.84 3.05
N ILE A 82 -0.96 10.31 1.97
CA ILE A 82 -0.27 11.05 0.91
C ILE A 82 0.28 12.37 1.46
N SER A 83 -0.46 13.11 2.29
CA SER A 83 0.05 14.34 2.90
C SER A 83 1.24 14.08 3.81
N ASN A 84 1.25 12.96 4.54
CA ASN A 84 2.39 12.57 5.35
C ASN A 84 3.64 12.31 4.50
N ALA A 85 3.48 11.57 3.40
CA ALA A 85 4.56 11.32 2.43
C ALA A 85 5.08 12.63 1.82
N VAL A 86 4.19 13.56 1.48
CA VAL A 86 4.54 14.88 0.95
C VAL A 86 5.33 15.71 1.95
N ASN A 87 4.84 15.82 3.19
CA ASN A 87 5.51 16.58 4.24
C ASN A 87 6.92 16.03 4.50
N ALA A 88 7.06 14.71 4.62
CA ALA A 88 8.36 14.07 4.83
C ALA A 88 9.37 14.39 3.71
N LEU A 89 8.90 14.44 2.45
CA LEU A 89 9.75 14.81 1.31
C LEU A 89 10.10 16.30 1.29
N LEU A 90 9.17 17.18 1.69
CA LEU A 90 9.42 18.63 1.75
C LEU A 90 10.41 19.00 2.86
N ASP A 91 10.26 18.40 4.05
CA ASP A 91 11.16 18.63 5.20
C ASP A 91 12.63 18.22 4.87
N GLN A 92 12.80 17.16 4.08
CA GLN A 92 14.11 16.74 3.58
C GLN A 92 14.73 17.76 2.60
N GLN A 93 13.91 18.42 1.78
CA GLN A 93 14.41 19.44 0.85
C GLN A 93 14.83 20.71 1.59
N GLU A 94 14.08 21.13 2.61
CA GLU A 94 14.40 22.31 3.41
C GLU A 94 15.70 22.12 4.22
N SER A 95 15.91 20.93 4.78
CA SER A 95 17.15 20.60 5.50
C SER A 95 18.40 20.48 4.62
N THR A 96 18.23 20.41 3.29
CA THR A 96 19.35 20.36 2.32
C THR A 96 19.76 21.76 1.83
N LEU A 97 18.98 22.81 2.15
CA LEU A 97 19.35 24.19 1.83
C LEU A 97 20.52 24.62 2.73
N PRO A 98 21.66 25.04 2.18
CA PRO A 98 22.79 25.48 2.98
C PRO A 98 22.41 26.73 3.78
N SER A 99 22.46 26.61 5.11
CA SER A 99 22.43 27.74 6.03
C SER A 99 23.52 28.74 5.63
N ASP A 100 23.21 30.03 5.66
CA ASP A 100 23.97 31.18 5.12
C ASP A 100 25.37 31.44 5.75
N ASP A 101 26.09 30.43 6.23
CA ASP A 101 27.41 30.59 6.84
C ASP A 101 28.44 29.64 6.19
N GLU A 102 29.04 30.11 5.09
CA GLU A 102 30.46 29.99 4.71
C GLU A 102 30.65 30.14 3.19
N GLY A 103 31.60 30.98 2.82
CA GLY A 103 31.82 31.42 1.45
C GLY A 103 32.57 30.44 0.54
N ALA A 104 32.55 30.84 -0.73
CA ALA A 104 33.44 30.50 -1.84
C ALA A 104 33.21 29.15 -2.59
N ALA A 105 32.61 29.32 -3.77
CA ALA A 105 33.06 28.82 -5.07
C ALA A 105 33.34 27.31 -5.22
N ASP A 106 32.41 26.58 -5.86
CA ASP A 106 32.70 25.88 -7.11
C ASP A 106 31.39 25.58 -7.87
N SER A 107 31.43 25.75 -9.19
CA SER A 107 30.30 25.54 -10.09
C SER A 107 30.25 24.09 -10.54
N GLY A 108 29.16 23.40 -10.28
CA GLY A 108 28.89 22.11 -10.87
C GLY A 108 27.46 21.71 -10.60
N ASP A 109 26.64 21.81 -11.64
CA ASP A 109 25.30 21.24 -11.85
C ASP A 109 24.99 20.04 -10.92
N ARG A 110 24.62 20.31 -9.65
CA ARG A 110 24.15 19.29 -8.71
C ARG A 110 22.66 19.15 -8.89
N VAL A 111 22.26 18.49 -9.97
CA VAL A 111 20.92 17.89 -10.06
C VAL A 111 20.81 16.90 -8.90
N PRO A 112 19.78 16.98 -8.02
CA PRO A 112 19.55 15.95 -7.02
C PRO A 112 19.45 14.61 -7.75
N THR A 113 20.35 13.68 -7.42
CA THR A 113 20.52 12.42 -8.16
C THR A 113 19.31 11.47 -8.05
N ASN A 114 18.29 11.83 -7.26
CA ASN A 114 17.00 11.18 -7.25
C ASN A 114 15.89 12.21 -6.94
N PRO A 115 14.94 12.49 -7.85
CA PRO A 115 13.83 13.39 -7.56
C PRO A 115 12.92 12.78 -6.48
N SER A 116 12.45 13.61 -5.54
CA SER A 116 11.45 13.23 -4.55
C SER A 116 10.23 12.62 -5.26
N CYS A 117 9.84 11.41 -4.87
CA CYS A 117 8.87 10.60 -5.58
C CYS A 117 7.93 9.90 -4.60
N ILE A 118 6.64 9.93 -4.93
CA ILE A 118 5.60 9.13 -4.29
C ILE A 118 5.10 8.11 -5.30
N THR A 119 5.13 6.84 -4.94
CA THR A 119 4.65 5.73 -5.76
C THR A 119 3.35 5.19 -5.17
N ILE A 120 2.30 5.14 -5.99
CA ILE A 120 1.01 4.55 -5.63
C ILE A 120 0.79 3.29 -6.45
N THR A 121 0.75 2.14 -5.80
CA THR A 121 0.53 0.84 -6.43
C THR A 121 -0.79 0.25 -5.97
N THR A 122 -1.57 -0.31 -6.90
CA THR A 122 -2.77 -1.06 -6.52
C THR A 122 -2.81 -2.42 -7.20
N GLN A 123 -3.26 -3.43 -6.48
CA GLN A 123 -3.36 -4.80 -6.98
C GLN A 123 -4.37 -5.63 -6.18
N VAL A 124 -4.89 -6.69 -6.80
CA VAL A 124 -5.66 -7.71 -6.08
C VAL A 124 -4.69 -8.73 -5.51
N TRP A 125 -4.82 -9.01 -4.22
CA TRP A 125 -4.02 -9.98 -3.49
C TRP A 125 -4.90 -11.14 -3.00
N THR A 126 -4.51 -12.37 -3.30
CA THR A 126 -5.22 -13.60 -2.89
C THR A 126 -4.36 -14.37 -1.90
N GLN A 127 -4.85 -14.56 -0.68
CA GLN A 127 -4.21 -15.46 0.27
C GLN A 127 -4.72 -16.88 0.02
N HIS A 128 -3.83 -17.78 -0.40
CA HIS A 128 -4.10 -19.22 -0.40
C HIS A 128 -3.85 -19.75 1.01
N PHE A 129 -4.91 -20.12 1.73
CA PHE A 129 -4.80 -21.04 2.85
C PHE A 129 -4.81 -22.45 2.27
N GLU A 130 -3.66 -23.11 2.24
CA GLU A 130 -3.65 -24.57 2.19
C GLU A 130 -4.05 -25.03 3.59
N ASP A 131 -5.30 -25.45 3.79
CA ASP A 131 -5.65 -26.22 4.98
C ASP A 131 -4.82 -27.51 4.91
N ASP A 132 -3.84 -27.60 5.79
CA ASP A 132 -3.02 -28.77 6.08
C ASP A 132 -3.93 -29.85 6.68
N ILE A 133 -4.84 -30.41 5.86
CA ILE A 133 -5.52 -31.66 6.18
C ILE A 133 -4.42 -32.72 6.08
N LEU A 134 -3.80 -33.00 7.23
CA LEU A 134 -3.18 -34.27 7.54
C LEU A 134 -4.06 -35.39 6.96
N SER A 135 -3.74 -35.80 5.74
CA SER A 135 -4.28 -36.99 5.14
C SER A 135 -3.73 -38.13 6.00
N PRO A 136 -4.55 -38.95 6.68
CA PRO A 136 -4.00 -40.13 7.32
C PRO A 136 -3.36 -41.00 6.23
N PRO A 137 -2.18 -41.60 6.49
CA PRO A 137 -1.43 -42.28 5.47
C PRO A 137 -2.23 -43.44 4.90
N LEU A 138 -2.29 -43.50 3.57
CA LEU A 138 -2.73 -44.65 2.79
C LEU A 138 -2.01 -45.91 3.30
N GLN A 139 -2.75 -46.79 3.98
CA GLN A 139 -2.27 -48.13 4.28
C GLN A 139 -3.10 -49.13 3.48
N SER A 140 -2.44 -49.76 2.51
CA SER A 140 -2.85 -51.02 1.88
C SER A 140 -1.56 -51.77 1.51
N PRO A 141 -1.55 -53.10 1.32
CA PRO A 141 -2.68 -54.03 1.26
C PRO A 141 -2.51 -55.31 2.13
N HIS A 142 -3.59 -56.02 2.44
CA HIS A 142 -3.60 -57.50 2.49
C HIS A 142 -5.05 -58.05 2.53
N PRO A 143 -5.27 -59.34 2.19
CA PRO A 143 -6.11 -59.77 1.08
C PRO A 143 -7.52 -60.21 1.52
N GLU A 144 -8.42 -60.34 0.54
CA GLU A 144 -9.77 -60.89 0.70
C GLU A 144 -9.80 -62.31 1.31
N PRO A 145 -10.98 -62.79 1.74
CA PRO A 145 -11.77 -63.52 0.74
C PRO A 145 -13.27 -63.17 0.72
N SER A 146 -13.78 -63.03 -0.51
CA SER A 146 -15.04 -63.61 -1.01
C SER A 146 -16.34 -63.30 -0.25
N SER A 147 -17.20 -62.46 -0.84
CA SER A 147 -18.56 -62.85 -1.26
C SER A 147 -19.30 -61.70 -1.95
N SER A 148 -19.70 -61.96 -3.20
CA SER A 148 -20.94 -61.58 -3.87
C SER A 148 -21.78 -60.47 -3.23
N THR A 149 -21.92 -59.33 -3.91
CA THR A 149 -23.20 -58.85 -4.51
C THR A 149 -22.95 -57.53 -5.23
N VAL A 150 -23.26 -57.50 -6.53
CA VAL A 150 -23.18 -56.33 -7.41
C VAL A 150 -24.31 -55.36 -7.04
N PHE A 151 -23.97 -54.14 -6.64
CA PHE A 151 -24.89 -52.99 -6.62
C PHE A 151 -24.24 -51.81 -7.37
N PRO A 152 -25.01 -51.04 -8.17
CA PRO A 152 -24.45 -49.92 -8.91
C PRO A 152 -24.11 -48.77 -7.94
N GLN A 153 -22.85 -48.34 -7.96
CA GLN A 153 -22.34 -47.20 -7.21
C GLN A 153 -22.99 -45.90 -7.70
N ASN A 154 -23.84 -45.32 -6.86
CA ASN A 154 -24.22 -43.92 -6.94
C ASN A 154 -22.98 -43.07 -6.57
N ARG A 155 -22.25 -42.53 -7.57
CA ARG A 155 -21.16 -41.59 -7.32
C ARG A 155 -21.75 -40.29 -6.76
N GLN A 156 -21.73 -40.14 -5.44
CA GLN A 156 -21.89 -38.82 -4.84
C GLN A 156 -20.74 -37.93 -5.35
N PRO A 157 -21.01 -36.71 -5.85
CA PRO A 157 -19.94 -35.78 -6.17
C PRO A 157 -19.20 -35.45 -4.88
N THR A 158 -17.92 -35.82 -4.82
CA THR A 158 -17.01 -35.40 -3.75
C THR A 158 -16.97 -33.88 -3.79
N VAL A 159 -17.64 -33.23 -2.83
CA VAL A 159 -17.51 -31.79 -2.60
C VAL A 159 -16.06 -31.57 -2.18
N LYS A 160 -15.22 -31.10 -3.09
CA LYS A 160 -13.90 -30.57 -2.73
C LYS A 160 -14.15 -29.43 -1.73
N PRO A 161 -13.44 -29.37 -0.59
CA PRO A 161 -13.54 -28.21 0.27
C PRO A 161 -13.23 -26.98 -0.58
N SER A 162 -14.21 -26.10 -0.70
CA SER A 162 -14.04 -24.82 -1.37
C SER A 162 -12.95 -24.08 -0.62
N LEU A 163 -11.77 -23.94 -1.24
CA LEU A 163 -10.72 -23.03 -0.78
C LEU A 163 -11.38 -21.67 -0.53
N CYS A 164 -11.51 -21.26 0.73
CA CYS A 164 -11.99 -19.95 1.10
C CYS A 164 -10.89 -18.92 0.76
N GLN A 165 -10.76 -18.58 -0.53
CA GLN A 165 -9.81 -17.59 -1.00
C GLN A 165 -10.20 -16.21 -0.46
N HIS A 166 -9.54 -15.76 0.60
CA HIS A 166 -9.67 -14.37 1.03
C HIS A 166 -8.93 -13.48 0.04
N ARG A 167 -9.71 -12.72 -0.74
CA ARG A 167 -9.18 -11.76 -1.71
C ARG A 167 -9.25 -10.36 -1.12
N TRP A 168 -8.18 -9.61 -1.34
CA TRP A 168 -8.01 -8.26 -0.85
C TRP A 168 -7.66 -7.35 -2.02
N VAL A 169 -8.10 -6.11 -1.98
CA VAL A 169 -7.45 -5.05 -2.72
C VAL A 169 -6.33 -4.51 -1.85
N SER A 170 -5.12 -4.49 -2.41
CA SER A 170 -3.97 -3.81 -1.82
C SER A 170 -3.77 -2.46 -2.49
N ILE A 171 -3.64 -1.42 -1.67
CA ILE A 171 -3.25 -0.07 -2.06
C ILE A 171 -1.98 0.27 -1.29
N GLN A 172 -0.87 0.42 -1.99
CA GLN A 172 0.43 0.77 -1.44
C GLN A 172 0.75 2.22 -1.82
N ILE A 173 1.18 3.01 -0.85
CA ILE A 173 1.66 4.38 -1.04
C ILE A 173 3.04 4.44 -0.40
N ALA A 174 4.07 4.58 -1.23
CA ALA A 174 5.46 4.64 -0.81
C ALA A 174 6.10 5.97 -1.20
N ASN A 175 7.04 6.48 -0.40
CA ASN A 175 7.87 7.63 -0.74
C ASN A 175 9.35 7.27 -0.70
N ASN A 176 10.16 7.87 -1.57
CA ASN A 176 11.62 7.71 -1.57
C ASN A 176 12.37 8.63 -0.59
N GLY A 177 11.66 9.12 0.42
CA GLY A 177 12.14 10.14 1.37
C GLY A 177 12.77 9.53 2.61
N PRO A 178 12.84 10.28 3.73
CA PRO A 178 13.44 9.77 4.96
C PRO A 178 12.69 8.55 5.48
N GLU A 179 13.46 7.61 6.01
CA GLU A 179 12.96 6.45 6.76
C GLU A 179 12.42 6.91 8.12
N LEU A 180 11.41 6.19 8.63
CA LEU A 180 10.95 6.39 10.00
C LEU A 180 12.00 5.84 10.97
N SER A 181 12.32 6.59 12.03
CA SER A 181 13.17 6.04 13.08
C SER A 181 12.51 4.82 13.75
N PRO A 182 13.27 3.87 14.31
CA PRO A 182 12.71 2.71 14.99
C PRO A 182 11.73 3.08 16.11
N GLU A 183 12.00 4.17 16.82
CA GLU A 183 11.11 4.72 17.85
C GLU A 183 9.80 5.24 17.26
N GLN A 184 9.85 5.95 16.13
CA GLN A 184 8.65 6.43 15.43
C GLN A 184 7.82 5.27 14.88
N LEU A 185 8.47 4.28 14.24
CA LEU A 185 7.79 3.09 13.72
C LEU A 185 7.16 2.27 14.86
N GLN A 186 7.86 2.09 15.97
CA GLN A 186 7.34 1.41 17.14
C GLN A 186 6.19 2.18 17.80
N ALA A 187 6.27 3.51 17.88
CA ALA A 187 5.19 4.35 18.38
C ALA A 187 3.94 4.24 17.49
N ILE A 188 4.12 4.21 16.17
CA ILE A 188 3.04 3.95 15.22
C ILE A 188 2.45 2.56 15.48
N HIS A 189 3.26 1.50 15.46
CA HIS A 189 2.78 0.13 15.70
C HIS A 189 2.04 -0.01 17.03
N HIS A 190 2.56 0.60 18.10
CA HIS A 190 1.92 0.59 19.41
C HIS A 190 0.58 1.35 19.40
N ALA A 191 0.52 2.52 18.77
CA ALA A 191 -0.71 3.30 18.62
C ALA A 191 -1.77 2.52 17.81
N LEU A 192 -1.34 1.83 16.74
CA LEU A 192 -2.21 0.99 15.93
C LEU A 192 -2.70 -0.25 16.70
N ALA A 193 -1.82 -0.92 17.45
CA ALA A 193 -2.16 -2.16 18.16
C ALA A 193 -3.08 -1.93 19.36
N ASN A 194 -2.84 -0.88 20.15
CA ASN A 194 -3.57 -0.69 21.40
C ASN A 194 -4.90 0.06 21.24
N HIS A 195 -5.29 0.40 20.00
CA HIS A 195 -6.43 1.27 19.69
C HIS A 195 -6.45 2.55 20.56
N HIS A 196 -5.29 2.93 21.10
CA HIS A 196 -5.19 4.00 22.07
C HIS A 196 -5.11 5.29 21.30
N PRO A 197 -6.00 6.26 21.56
CA PRO A 197 -5.73 7.61 21.16
C PRO A 197 -4.45 7.98 21.92
N ALA A 198 -3.36 8.21 21.19
CA ALA A 198 -2.41 9.20 21.67
C ALA A 198 -3.24 10.41 22.12
N GLU A 199 -2.87 11.10 23.18
CA GLU A 199 -3.70 12.11 23.88
C GLU A 199 -4.28 13.24 22.97
N LYS A 200 -3.88 13.27 21.69
CA LYS A 200 -4.64 13.82 20.55
C LYS A 200 -4.84 12.75 19.48
N GLU A 201 -6.07 12.62 18.97
CA GLU A 201 -6.36 11.83 17.77
C GLU A 201 -5.45 12.28 16.62
N THR A 202 -4.49 11.43 16.23
CA THR A 202 -3.58 11.72 15.13
C THR A 202 -4.26 11.36 13.81
N SER A 203 -3.84 12.01 12.72
CA SER A 203 -4.34 11.68 11.37
C SER A 203 -4.16 10.20 11.03
N LEU A 204 -3.10 9.55 11.54
CA LEU A 204 -2.82 8.14 11.32
C LEU A 204 -3.69 7.21 12.18
N SER A 205 -3.98 7.55 13.45
CA SER A 205 -4.87 6.73 14.29
C SER A 205 -6.30 6.73 13.76
N LEU A 206 -6.79 7.89 13.29
CA LEU A 206 -8.08 7.98 12.59
C LEU A 206 -8.08 7.12 11.32
N SER A 207 -6.99 7.17 10.55
CA SER A 207 -6.86 6.39 9.32
C SER A 207 -6.93 4.89 9.59
N TYR A 208 -6.24 4.42 10.63
CA TYR A 208 -6.30 3.02 11.05
C TYR A 208 -7.70 2.60 11.48
N ARG A 209 -8.39 3.43 12.25
CA ARG A 209 -9.77 3.17 12.70
C ARG A 209 -10.73 3.06 11.52
N ILE A 210 -10.64 3.97 10.55
CA ILE A 210 -11.44 3.91 9.33
C ILE A 210 -11.18 2.60 8.57
N VAL A 211 -9.92 2.21 8.40
CA VAL A 211 -9.59 0.99 7.65
C VAL A 211 -10.05 -0.26 8.39
N THR A 212 -9.74 -0.39 9.68
CA THR A 212 -9.97 -1.63 10.44
C THR A 212 -11.40 -1.77 10.95
N GLU A 213 -11.96 -0.72 11.56
CA GLU A 213 -13.29 -0.80 12.19
C GLU A 213 -14.43 -0.56 11.19
N LYS A 214 -14.24 0.32 10.21
CA LYS A 214 -15.31 0.68 9.25
C LYS A 214 -15.30 -0.17 7.99
N HIS A 215 -14.12 -0.66 7.58
CA HIS A 215 -13.96 -1.42 6.34
C HIS A 215 -13.46 -2.85 6.54
N ASN A 216 -13.25 -3.29 7.79
CA ASN A 216 -12.69 -4.61 8.11
C ASN A 216 -11.38 -4.90 7.38
N GLY A 217 -10.64 -3.82 7.09
CA GLY A 217 -9.37 -3.81 6.39
C GLY A 217 -8.17 -3.98 7.31
N LYS A 218 -6.98 -3.85 6.74
CA LYS A 218 -5.71 -3.76 7.48
C LYS A 218 -4.91 -2.56 6.98
N LEU A 219 -4.27 -1.84 7.89
CA LEU A 219 -3.32 -0.78 7.56
C LEU A 219 -1.95 -1.19 8.13
N LEU A 220 -0.97 -1.31 7.25
CA LEU A 220 0.39 -1.73 7.55
C LEU A 220 1.35 -0.60 7.19
N VAL A 221 2.42 -0.46 7.96
CA VAL A 221 3.49 0.51 7.70
C VAL A 221 4.81 -0.23 7.65
N ARG A 222 5.65 0.10 6.67
CA ARG A 222 7.01 -0.41 6.54
C ARG A 222 7.94 0.77 6.29
N SER A 223 9.13 0.70 6.87
CA SER A 223 10.26 1.54 6.52
C SER A 223 11.46 0.59 6.56
N PRO A 224 12.30 0.53 5.52
CA PRO A 224 13.59 -0.11 5.67
C PRO A 224 14.33 0.61 6.81
N ILE A 225 15.25 -0.15 7.39
CA ILE A 225 16.26 0.38 8.28
C ILE A 225 17.52 0.32 7.42
N GLU A 226 18.18 1.45 7.18
CA GLU A 226 19.56 1.42 6.72
C GLU A 226 20.37 0.46 7.63
N TRP A 227 20.79 -0.67 7.08
CA TRP A 227 21.81 -1.52 7.71
C TRP A 227 23.15 -0.77 7.58
N THR A 228 23.39 0.19 8.47
CA THR A 228 24.70 0.81 8.64
C THR A 228 25.30 0.38 9.97
N ALA A 229 25.76 -0.87 10.06
CA ALA A 229 26.88 -1.28 10.92
C ALA A 229 27.31 -2.72 10.56
N ASP A 230 28.62 -2.95 10.51
CA ASP A 230 29.30 -4.25 10.35
C ASP A 230 29.40 -4.84 8.94
N ARG A 231 29.86 -4.02 7.98
CA ARG A 231 30.78 -4.50 6.93
C ARG A 231 32.19 -3.97 7.22
N ASN A 232 32.79 -4.47 8.29
CA ASN A 232 34.25 -4.52 8.45
C ASN A 232 34.57 -5.46 9.60
N GLU A 233 34.52 -6.76 9.35
CA GLU A 233 35.57 -7.72 9.77
C GLU A 233 35.29 -9.13 9.22
N ALA A 234 36.28 -9.64 8.48
CA ALA A 234 36.63 -11.05 8.22
C ALA A 234 35.67 -12.00 7.42
N SER A 235 36.10 -12.26 6.18
CA SER A 235 35.80 -13.40 5.27
C SER A 235 36.09 -14.81 5.87
N PRO A 236 36.04 -15.93 5.10
CA PRO A 236 34.94 -16.56 4.34
C PRO A 236 34.77 -18.06 4.69
N SER A 237 33.59 -18.68 4.55
CA SER A 237 33.48 -20.11 4.20
C SER A 237 32.05 -20.59 3.94
N SER A 238 31.91 -21.32 2.82
CA SER A 238 30.91 -22.38 2.52
C SER A 238 29.46 -22.17 2.99
N SER A 239 28.46 -22.08 2.12
CA SER A 239 28.08 -23.14 1.19
C SER A 239 26.79 -22.74 0.43
N THR A 240 26.77 -23.03 -0.88
CA THR A 240 25.63 -23.27 -1.80
C THR A 240 24.41 -22.31 -1.83
N PRO A 241 24.09 -21.70 -3.00
CA PRO A 241 22.85 -20.95 -3.18
C PRO A 241 21.71 -21.87 -3.59
N GLN A 242 20.63 -21.93 -2.79
CA GLN A 242 19.34 -22.42 -3.28
C GLN A 242 18.56 -21.25 -3.88
N SER A 243 18.31 -21.37 -5.19
CA SER A 243 17.50 -20.47 -5.98
C SER A 243 16.03 -20.58 -5.60
N THR A 244 15.48 -19.54 -5.00
CA THR A 244 14.06 -19.18 -5.12
C THR A 244 14.00 -17.79 -5.72
N THR A 245 13.57 -17.76 -6.98
CA THR A 245 13.33 -16.55 -7.78
C THR A 245 12.18 -15.75 -7.16
N HIS A 246 12.52 -14.80 -6.29
CA HIS A 246 11.77 -13.56 -6.15
C HIS A 246 12.42 -12.52 -7.08
N PRO A 247 11.65 -11.75 -7.89
CA PRO A 247 12.22 -10.63 -8.61
C PRO A 247 12.83 -9.67 -7.58
N LEU A 248 14.10 -9.33 -7.77
CA LEU A 248 14.79 -8.29 -7.03
C LEU A 248 14.02 -6.96 -7.16
N GLU A 249 13.14 -6.68 -6.21
CA GLU A 249 12.71 -5.30 -5.95
C GLU A 249 13.95 -4.55 -5.40
N PRO A 250 14.28 -3.37 -5.95
CA PRO A 250 15.35 -2.55 -5.40
C PRO A 250 15.02 -2.22 -3.94
N PRO A 251 16.02 -1.95 -3.08
CA PRO A 251 15.76 -1.49 -1.72
C PRO A 251 14.88 -0.25 -1.81
N GLN A 252 13.63 -0.36 -1.36
CA GLN A 252 12.69 0.75 -1.35
C GLN A 252 13.17 1.75 -0.30
N GLN A 253 14.07 2.68 -0.65
CA GLN A 253 14.44 3.77 0.25
C GLN A 253 13.15 4.49 0.69
N GLY A 254 12.93 4.69 1.99
CA GLY A 254 11.83 5.49 2.54
C GLY A 254 10.61 4.71 3.07
N THR A 255 9.49 5.39 3.28
CA THR A 255 8.34 4.84 4.03
C THR A 255 7.24 4.32 3.09
N GLU A 256 6.70 3.13 3.38
CA GLU A 256 5.56 2.50 2.70
C GLU A 256 4.37 2.34 3.65
N PHE A 257 3.20 2.80 3.21
CA PHE A 257 1.91 2.47 3.81
C PHE A 257 1.15 1.51 2.90
N GLN A 258 0.68 0.39 3.44
CA GLN A 258 -0.11 -0.61 2.72
C GLN A 258 -1.49 -0.75 3.37
N ILE A 259 -2.53 -0.43 2.59
CA ILE A 259 -3.94 -0.62 2.95
C ILE A 259 -4.44 -1.89 2.26
N LEU A 260 -5.08 -2.77 3.03
CA LEU A 260 -5.76 -3.96 2.54
C LEU A 260 -7.25 -3.81 2.80
N LEU A 261 -8.06 -3.84 1.74
CA LEU A 261 -9.52 -3.81 1.82
C LEU A 261 -10.07 -5.17 1.37
N PRO A 262 -10.97 -5.81 2.14
CA PRO A 262 -11.53 -7.09 1.75
C PRO A 262 -12.42 -6.94 0.51
N ILE A 263 -12.33 -7.90 -0.40
CA ILE A 263 -13.25 -7.99 -1.54
C ILE A 263 -14.45 -8.81 -1.05
N GLN A 264 -15.59 -8.14 -0.91
CA GLN A 264 -16.87 -8.78 -0.54
C GLN A 264 -17.45 -9.59 -1.71
#